data_AF-A0A6A4PPI0-F1
#
_entry.id   AF-A0A6A4PPI0-F1
#
_cell.length_a   1.000
_cell.length_b   1.000
_cell.length_c   1.000
_cell.angle_alpha   90.00
_cell.angle_beta   90.00
_cell.angle_gamma   90.00
#
_symmetry.space_group_name_H-M   'P 1'
#
loop_
_entity.id
_entity.type
_entity.pdbx_description
1 polymer ?
#
loop_
_entity_poly.entity_id
_entity_poly.type
_entity_poly.pdbx_seq_one_letter_code
_entity_poly.pdbx_strand_id
1 'polypeptide(L)'
;MAVVMKQIDRTEEAIEAIKSFRHLCSKHSQDSLDNVLIDLYKKCGRVEEQIELKKRKLRLIYQGGAFNGKPTKTARSHGKKYQVSINQETARLLVWNIDFIKHK
;
A
#
# COMPACT_ATOMS: atom_id res chain seq x y z
N MET A 1 10.55 4.03 -26.89
CA MET A 1 10.00 2.69 -26.54
C MET A 1 10.95 1.81 -25.74
N ALA A 2 12.24 1.69 -26.07
CA ALA A 2 13.19 0.84 -25.33
C ALA A 2 13.37 1.20 -23.84
N VAL A 3 13.45 2.50 -23.50
CA VAL A 3 13.60 2.94 -22.10
C VAL A 3 12.36 2.64 -21.26
N VAL A 4 11.17 2.82 -21.85
CA VAL A 4 9.88 2.53 -21.19
C VAL A 4 9.74 1.03 -20.93
N MET A 5 10.08 0.20 -21.91
CA MET A 5 10.10 -1.27 -21.78
C MET A 5 11.05 -1.72 -20.65
N LYS A 6 12.27 -1.15 -20.57
CA LYS A 6 13.23 -1.45 -19.50
C LYS A 6 12.76 -1.00 -18.11
N GLN A 7 11.95 0.06 -18.01
CA GLN A 7 11.37 0.48 -16.73
C GLN A 7 10.22 -0.41 -16.28
N ILE A 8 9.37 -0.85 -17.20
CA ILE A 8 8.30 -1.80 -16.93
C ILE A 8 8.89 -3.12 -16.42
N ASP A 9 9.92 -3.63 -17.09
CA ASP A 9 10.65 -4.85 -16.71
C ASP A 9 11.17 -4.78 -15.27
N ARG A 10 11.88 -3.70 -14.93
CA ARG A 10 12.36 -3.43 -13.56
C ARG A 10 11.25 -3.29 -12.52
N THR A 11 10.07 -2.83 -12.94
CA THR A 11 8.92 -2.66 -12.02
C THR A 11 8.28 -4.02 -11.73
N GLU A 12 8.15 -4.88 -12.74
CA GLU A 12 7.68 -6.26 -12.56
C GLU A 12 8.66 -7.09 -11.74
N GLU A 13 9.97 -6.97 -11.99
CA GLU A 13 11.00 -7.60 -11.14
C GLU A 13 10.89 -7.16 -9.67
N ALA A 14 10.69 -5.85 -9.43
CA ALA A 14 10.52 -5.33 -8.07
C ALA A 14 9.25 -5.87 -7.40
N ILE A 15 8.14 -5.97 -8.14
CA ILE A 15 6.90 -6.57 -7.66
C ILE A 15 7.13 -8.02 -7.24
N GLU A 16 7.79 -8.81 -8.10
CA GLU A 16 8.01 -10.23 -7.87
C GLU A 16 8.96 -10.48 -6.69
N ALA A 17 10.03 -9.68 -6.58
CA ALA A 17 10.91 -9.69 -5.43
C ALA A 17 10.15 -9.38 -4.12
N ILE A 18 9.34 -8.32 -4.11
CA ILE A 18 8.54 -7.97 -2.92
C ILE A 18 7.61 -9.11 -2.54
N LYS A 19 6.87 -9.69 -3.49
CA LYS A 19 5.98 -10.84 -3.22
C LYS A 19 6.73 -12.02 -2.61
N SER A 20 7.90 -12.34 -3.18
CA SER A 20 8.76 -13.45 -2.73
C SER A 20 9.25 -13.26 -1.30
N PHE A 21 9.61 -12.05 -0.88
CA PHE A 21 10.18 -11.82 0.47
C PHE A 21 9.16 -11.34 1.51
N ARG A 22 7.94 -10.94 1.09
CA ARG A 22 6.93 -10.34 1.98
C ARG A 22 6.61 -11.21 3.19
N HIS A 23 6.54 -12.53 3.02
CA HIS A 23 6.20 -13.47 4.08
C HIS A 23 7.28 -13.58 5.17
N LEU A 24 8.53 -13.24 4.86
CA LEU A 24 9.66 -13.22 5.79
C LEU A 24 9.71 -11.95 6.65
N CYS A 25 8.89 -10.95 6.33
CA CYS A 25 8.92 -9.64 6.96
C CYS A 25 7.99 -9.55 8.17
N SER A 26 8.36 -8.73 9.17
CA SER A 26 7.50 -8.41 10.31
C SER A 26 6.17 -7.77 9.88
N LYS A 27 5.12 -7.83 10.70
CA LYS A 27 3.82 -7.17 10.40
C LYS A 27 3.97 -5.68 10.06
N HIS A 28 4.86 -4.97 10.75
CA HIS A 28 5.12 -3.55 10.50
C HIS A 28 5.82 -3.32 9.15
N SER A 29 6.83 -4.14 8.84
CA SER A 29 7.52 -4.11 7.55
C SER A 29 6.59 -4.50 6.40
N GLN A 30 5.70 -5.48 6.61
CA GLN A 30 4.70 -5.88 5.62
C GLN A 30 3.74 -4.74 5.26
N ASP A 31 3.30 -3.92 6.24
CA ASP A 31 2.44 -2.77 5.96
C ASP A 31 3.13 -1.73 5.07
N SER A 32 4.43 -1.52 5.28
CA SER A 32 5.26 -0.63 4.46
C SER A 32 5.49 -1.21 3.07
N LEU A 33 5.77 -2.52 2.96
CA LEU A 33 5.89 -3.21 1.68
C LEU A 33 4.59 -3.18 0.89
N ASP A 34 3.44 -3.32 1.54
CA ASP A 34 2.13 -3.22 0.89
C ASP A 34 1.90 -1.81 0.31
N ASN A 35 2.36 -0.76 0.98
CA ASN A 35 2.27 0.60 0.45
C ASN A 35 3.11 0.77 -0.83
N VAL A 36 4.36 0.28 -0.80
CA VAL A 36 5.23 0.28 -1.99
C VAL A 36 4.60 -0.54 -3.12
N LEU A 37 4.03 -1.70 -2.80
CA LEU A 37 3.40 -2.58 -3.78
C LEU A 37 2.16 -1.93 -4.43
N ILE A 38 1.35 -1.18 -3.67
CA ILE A 38 0.25 -0.38 -4.21
C ILE A 38 0.75 0.67 -5.21
N ASP A 39 1.88 1.31 -4.94
CA ASP A 39 2.48 2.31 -5.84
C ASP A 39 3.04 1.67 -7.12
N LEU A 40 3.67 0.49 -7.01
CA LEU A 40 4.16 -0.26 -8.16
C LEU A 40 3.00 -0.76 -9.04
N TYR A 41 1.94 -1.31 -8.45
CA TYR A 41 0.74 -1.70 -9.20
C TYR A 41 0.09 -0.52 -9.91
N LYS A 42 0.05 0.66 -9.28
CA LYS A 42 -0.44 1.89 -9.91
C LYS A 42 0.40 2.24 -11.15
N LYS A 43 1.73 2.15 -11.06
CA LYS A 43 2.65 2.47 -12.17
C LYS A 43 2.50 1.52 -13.37
N CYS A 44 2.27 0.24 -13.12
CA CYS A 44 2.09 -0.77 -14.19
C CYS A 44 0.66 -0.90 -14.70
N GLY A 45 -0.31 -0.13 -14.17
CA GLY A 45 -1.72 -0.28 -14.56
C GLY A 45 -2.38 -1.57 -14.05
N ARG A 46 -1.80 -2.22 -13.02
CA ARG A 46 -2.30 -3.46 -12.38
C ARG A 46 -3.41 -3.15 -11.38
N VAL A 47 -4.53 -2.65 -11.90
CA VAL A 47 -5.63 -2.09 -11.10
C VAL A 47 -6.31 -3.16 -10.24
N GLU A 48 -6.45 -4.38 -10.73
CA GLU A 48 -7.12 -5.46 -10.00
C GLU A 48 -6.32 -5.86 -8.75
N GLU A 49 -5.02 -6.07 -8.88
CA GLU A 49 -4.14 -6.40 -7.76
C GLU A 49 -4.05 -5.25 -6.76
N GLN A 50 -4.08 -4.00 -7.25
CA GLN A 50 -4.16 -2.83 -6.40
C GLN A 50 -5.46 -2.82 -5.58
N ILE A 51 -6.61 -3.08 -6.22
CA ILE A 51 -7.92 -3.13 -5.57
C ILE A 51 -7.94 -4.24 -4.53
N GLU A 52 -7.44 -5.43 -4.87
CA GLU A 52 -7.44 -6.57 -3.96
C GLU A 52 -6.57 -6.31 -2.72
N LEU A 53 -5.37 -5.75 -2.91
CA LEU A 53 -4.49 -5.40 -1.80
C LEU A 53 -5.12 -4.32 -0.90
N LYS A 54 -5.75 -3.29 -1.49
CA LYS A 54 -6.50 -2.28 -0.72
C LYS A 54 -7.66 -2.88 0.06
N LYS A 55 -8.46 -3.77 -0.54
CA LYS A 55 -9.55 -4.50 0.14
C LYS A 55 -9.03 -5.30 1.33
N ARG A 56 -7.89 -5.99 1.18
CA ARG A 56 -7.23 -6.72 2.27
C ARG A 56 -6.82 -5.78 3.41
N LYS A 57 -6.18 -4.64 3.10
CA LYS A 57 -5.78 -3.65 4.12
C LYS A 57 -6.99 -3.09 4.86
N LEU A 58 -8.07 -2.74 4.15
CA LEU A 58 -9.31 -2.28 4.75
C LEU A 58 -9.90 -3.32 5.71
N ARG A 59 -9.96 -4.60 5.32
CA ARG A 59 -10.39 -5.68 6.23
C ARG A 59 -9.57 -5.72 7.51
N LEU A 60 -8.25 -5.62 7.41
CA LEU A 60 -7.37 -5.61 8.60
C LEU A 60 -7.60 -4.41 9.51
N ILE A 61 -7.96 -3.26 8.94
CA ILE A 61 -8.32 -2.06 9.71
C ILE A 61 -9.63 -2.30 10.47
N TYR A 62 -10.67 -2.76 9.78
CA TYR A 62 -11.99 -2.99 10.40
C TYR A 62 -12.01 -4.13 11.40
N GLN A 63 -11.21 -5.19 11.19
CA GLN A 63 -11.06 -6.30 12.13
C GLN A 63 -10.15 -5.95 13.33
N GLY A 64 -9.65 -4.71 13.41
CA GLY A 64 -8.74 -4.27 14.47
C GLY A 64 -7.32 -4.85 14.37
N GLY A 65 -7.03 -5.70 13.38
CA GLY A 65 -5.71 -6.32 13.18
C GLY A 65 -4.60 -5.32 12.81
N ALA A 66 -4.94 -4.19 12.20
CA ALA A 66 -3.98 -3.12 11.88
C ALA A 66 -3.73 -2.13 13.04
N PHE A 67 -4.62 -2.10 14.03
CA PHE A 67 -4.56 -1.17 15.17
C PHE A 67 -4.46 -1.88 16.53
N ASN A 68 -4.34 -3.21 16.55
CA ASN A 68 -4.38 -4.04 17.76
C ASN A 68 -5.60 -3.72 18.65
N GLY A 69 -6.77 -3.52 18.03
CA GLY A 69 -8.01 -3.15 18.73
C GLY A 69 -8.08 -1.72 19.27
N LYS A 70 -7.05 -0.88 19.04
CA LYS A 70 -7.03 0.52 19.48
C LYS A 70 -7.70 1.44 18.45
N PRO A 71 -8.27 2.58 18.86
CA PRO A 71 -8.83 3.56 17.91
C PRO A 71 -7.74 4.29 17.10
N THR A 72 -6.50 4.30 17.58
CA THR A 72 -5.36 5.01 16.98
C THR A 72 -4.06 4.21 17.05
N LYS A 73 -3.19 4.36 16.04
CA LYS A 73 -1.81 3.85 16.03
C LYS A 73 -0.80 4.99 15.96
N THR A 74 0.40 4.80 16.50
CA THR A 74 1.50 5.76 16.31
C THR A 74 2.15 5.50 14.96
N ALA A 75 2.30 6.55 14.16
CA ALA A 75 3.04 6.54 12.92
C ALA A 75 4.21 7.55 13.00
N ARG A 76 5.17 7.40 12.07
CA ARG A 76 6.33 8.30 11.94
C ARG A 76 6.45 8.84 10.53
N SER A 77 6.74 10.13 10.43
CA SER A 77 6.92 10.86 9.17
C SER A 77 7.92 11.96 9.43
N HIS A 78 8.96 12.04 8.59
CA HIS A 78 10.07 12.98 8.75
C HIS A 78 10.64 13.03 10.18
N GLY A 79 10.75 11.86 10.83
CA GLY A 79 11.25 11.73 12.21
C GLY A 79 10.25 12.10 13.32
N LYS A 80 9.11 12.72 12.99
CA LYS A 80 8.06 13.11 13.96
C LYS A 80 7.05 11.98 14.17
N LYS A 81 6.65 11.77 15.42
CA LYS A 81 5.58 10.83 15.81
C LYS A 81 4.23 11.53 15.74
N TYR A 82 3.22 10.85 15.23
CA TYR A 82 1.83 11.30 15.23
C TYR A 82 0.90 10.12 15.46
N GLN A 83 -0.29 10.41 15.98
CA GLN A 83 -1.35 9.42 16.06
C GLN A 83 -2.16 9.45 14.77
N VAL A 84 -2.45 8.26 14.25
CA VAL A 84 -3.32 8.05 13.11
C VAL A 84 -4.54 7.31 13.61
N SER A 85 -5.73 7.79 13.28
CA SER A 85 -6.99 7.09 13.60
C SER A 85 -7.38 6.10 12.51
N ILE A 86 -8.25 5.15 12.87
CA ILE A 86 -8.89 4.24 11.91
C ILE A 86 -9.50 5.02 10.73
N ASN A 87 -10.26 6.08 11.02
CA ASN A 87 -10.93 6.88 9.99
C ASN A 87 -9.92 7.56 9.04
N GLN A 88 -8.81 8.09 9.58
CA GLN A 88 -7.76 8.71 8.77
C GLN A 88 -7.06 7.68 7.86
N GLU A 89 -6.82 6.47 8.35
CA GLU A 89 -6.20 5.39 7.57
C GLU A 89 -7.13 4.88 6.46
N THR A 90 -8.40 4.67 6.81
CA THR A 90 -9.45 4.27 5.86
C THR A 90 -9.62 5.33 4.78
N ALA A 91 -9.72 6.61 5.16
CA ALA A 91 -9.80 7.71 4.21
C ALA A 91 -8.58 7.73 3.28
N ARG A 92 -7.35 7.54 3.78
CA ARG A 92 -6.16 7.50 2.91
C ARG A 92 -6.23 6.39 1.87
N LEU A 93 -6.65 5.18 2.25
CA LEU A 93 -6.76 4.05 1.32
C LEU A 93 -7.84 4.27 0.26
N LEU A 94 -8.93 4.96 0.62
CA LEU A 94 -10.07 5.23 -0.26
C LEU A 94 -9.89 6.49 -1.13
N VAL A 95 -9.39 7.60 -0.57
CA VAL A 95 -9.23 8.90 -1.26
C VAL A 95 -8.26 8.81 -2.43
N TRP A 96 -7.26 7.91 -2.37
CA TRP A 96 -6.38 7.63 -3.51
C TRP A 96 -7.12 7.07 -4.75
N ASN A 97 -8.41 6.72 -4.68
CA ASN A 97 -9.22 6.45 -5.88
C ASN A 97 -9.70 7.71 -6.59
N ILE A 98 -9.88 8.84 -5.89
CA ILE A 98 -10.43 10.07 -6.49
C ILE A 98 -9.40 10.74 -7.41
N ASP A 99 -8.12 10.72 -7.05
CA ASP A 99 -7.06 11.24 -7.92
C ASP A 99 -6.82 10.36 -9.16
N PHE A 100 -7.17 9.08 -9.10
CA PHE A 100 -7.11 8.17 -10.26
C PHE A 100 -8.26 8.41 -11.25
N ILE A 101 -9.43 8.84 -10.78
CA ILE A 101 -10.59 9.16 -11.63
C ILE A 101 -10.48 10.57 -12.23
N LYS A 102 -9.80 11.51 -11.58
CA LYS A 102 -9.60 12.88 -12.11
C LYS A 102 -8.56 13.00 -13.23
N HIS A 103 -7.80 11.95 -13.51
CA HIS A 103 -6.74 11.94 -14.52
C HIS A 103 -6.97 10.93 -15.67
N LYS A 104 -8.22 10.48 -15.85
CA LYS A 104 -8.71 9.85 -17.09
C LYS A 104 -9.73 10.78 -17.74
#